data_AF-J0H337-F1
#
_entry.id   AF-J0H337-F1
#
_cell.length_a   1.000
_cell.length_b   1.000
_cell.length_c   1.000
_cell.angle_alpha   90.00
_cell.angle_beta   90.00
_cell.angle_gamma   90.00
#
_symmetry.space_group_name_H-M   'P 1'
#
loop_
_entity.id
_entity.type
_entity.pdbx_description
1 polymer ?
#
loop_
_entity_poly.entity_id
_entity_poly.type
_entity_poly.pdbx_seq_one_letter_code
_entity_poly.pdbx_strand_id
1 'polypeptide(L)'
;MESICGHMSLDADAREPEMSACLADDVTYCDPNGAIAGRAGLAAYMAGFKESVPAGRFIILGVLHHNERSLARWELRHEDETVLQTGTSFAAMSDGGSALSPASSILWRGGTMGNEATRSLALEFASQIAPPGAIDIRRFFGGSALVRNGAQFGFVMKGTLYLRVDAAMRAEFEADGSEPFSYRAAGREVTVRRYYAVPAHVIDDPSLLRRCSERAFDATTRPARKHSKATLAVSLPG
;
A
#
# COMPACT_ATOMS: atom_id res chain seq x y z
N MET A 1 -5.97 -18.02 -9.11
CA MET A 1 -6.97 -17.37 -8.23
C MET A 1 -7.02 -15.91 -8.60
N GLU A 2 -8.06 -15.52 -9.32
CA GLU A 2 -8.24 -14.16 -9.79
C GLU A 2 -8.80 -13.28 -8.66
N SER A 3 -8.26 -12.07 -8.52
CA SER A 3 -8.73 -11.10 -7.54
C SER A 3 -10.15 -10.64 -7.87
N ILE A 4 -10.93 -10.24 -6.85
CA ILE A 4 -12.26 -9.61 -7.01
C ILE A 4 -12.21 -8.43 -7.99
N CYS A 5 -11.09 -7.72 -8.05
CA CYS A 5 -10.89 -6.64 -9.01
C CYS A 5 -10.86 -7.13 -10.47
N GLY A 6 -10.34 -8.32 -10.75
CA GLY A 6 -10.38 -8.92 -12.09
C GLY A 6 -11.81 -9.18 -12.55
N HIS A 7 -12.66 -9.66 -11.63
CA HIS A 7 -14.07 -9.94 -11.88
C HIS A 7 -14.89 -8.68 -12.22
N MET A 8 -14.46 -7.49 -11.77
CA MET A 8 -15.10 -6.23 -12.15
C MET A 8 -15.01 -5.91 -13.64
N SER A 9 -14.10 -6.57 -14.36
CA SER A 9 -13.93 -6.38 -15.81
C SER A 9 -14.89 -7.28 -16.62
N LEU A 10 -15.50 -8.30 -16.00
CA LEU A 10 -16.41 -9.25 -16.67
C LEU A 10 -17.81 -8.67 -16.89
N ASP A 11 -18.43 -9.00 -18.01
CA ASP A 11 -19.84 -8.66 -18.27
C ASP A 11 -20.78 -9.40 -17.31
N ALA A 12 -21.99 -8.87 -17.13
CA ALA A 12 -22.90 -9.32 -16.06
C ALA A 12 -23.12 -10.85 -16.08
N ASP A 13 -23.34 -11.43 -17.25
CA ASP A 13 -23.62 -12.86 -17.41
C ASP A 13 -22.39 -13.75 -17.17
N ALA A 14 -21.18 -13.25 -17.46
CA ALA A 14 -19.92 -13.96 -17.21
C ALA A 14 -19.44 -13.80 -15.75
N ARG A 15 -19.90 -12.77 -15.06
CA ARG A 15 -19.47 -12.39 -13.71
C ARG A 15 -20.18 -13.17 -12.61
N GLU A 16 -21.45 -13.48 -12.79
CA GLU A 16 -22.27 -14.22 -11.81
C GLU A 16 -21.69 -15.60 -11.46
N PRO A 17 -21.32 -16.48 -12.42
CA PRO A 17 -20.78 -17.80 -12.09
C PRO A 17 -19.41 -17.70 -11.39
N GLU A 18 -18.56 -16.77 -11.79
CA GLU A 18 -17.25 -16.54 -11.18
C GLU A 18 -17.37 -15.99 -9.74
N MET A 19 -18.28 -15.03 -9.53
CA MET A 19 -18.59 -14.52 -8.19
C MET A 19 -19.17 -15.61 -7.30
N SER A 20 -20.02 -16.48 -7.82
CA SER A 20 -20.60 -17.60 -7.07
C SER A 20 -19.54 -18.62 -6.66
N ALA A 21 -18.57 -18.91 -7.55
CA ALA A 21 -17.47 -19.82 -7.28
C ALA A 21 -16.45 -19.26 -6.27
N CYS A 22 -16.24 -17.94 -6.25
CA CYS A 22 -15.15 -17.32 -5.49
C CYS A 22 -15.59 -16.57 -4.22
N LEU A 23 -16.86 -16.21 -4.08
CA LEU A 23 -17.37 -15.42 -2.96
C LEU A 23 -18.42 -16.19 -2.17
N ALA A 24 -18.42 -16.03 -0.85
CA ALA A 24 -19.53 -16.50 -0.01
C ALA A 24 -20.78 -15.66 -0.24
N ASP A 25 -21.96 -16.25 -0.03
CA ASP A 25 -23.26 -15.57 -0.17
C ASP A 25 -23.35 -14.30 0.68
N ASP A 26 -22.78 -14.34 1.88
CA ASP A 26 -22.74 -13.28 2.90
C ASP A 26 -21.50 -12.37 2.80
N VAL A 27 -20.81 -12.37 1.65
CA VAL A 27 -19.66 -11.49 1.38
C VAL A 27 -19.95 -10.05 1.79
N THR A 28 -19.01 -9.43 2.51
CA THR A 28 -19.06 -8.00 2.81
C THR A 28 -17.96 -7.29 2.06
N TYR A 29 -18.34 -6.41 1.14
CA TYR A 29 -17.44 -5.52 0.43
C TYR A 29 -17.48 -4.14 1.07
N CYS A 30 -16.33 -3.54 1.35
CA CYS A 30 -16.26 -2.20 1.92
C CYS A 30 -15.23 -1.37 1.18
N ASP A 31 -15.64 -0.22 0.68
CA ASP A 31 -14.77 0.80 0.09
C ASP A 31 -15.09 2.19 0.68
N PRO A 32 -14.43 3.29 0.22
CA PRO A 32 -14.69 4.61 0.77
C PRO A 32 -16.13 5.12 0.66
N ASN A 33 -16.95 4.56 -0.25
CA ASN A 33 -18.35 4.93 -0.45
C ASN A 33 -19.29 4.21 0.53
N GLY A 34 -18.79 3.18 1.24
CA GLY A 34 -19.53 2.46 2.26
C GLY A 34 -19.36 0.95 2.19
N ALA A 35 -20.11 0.25 3.05
CA ALA A 35 -20.17 -1.19 3.08
C ALA A 35 -21.37 -1.71 2.26
N ILE A 36 -21.14 -2.80 1.56
CA ILE A 36 -22.08 -3.50 0.69
C ILE A 36 -22.12 -4.95 1.17
N ALA A 37 -23.32 -5.40 1.54
CA ALA A 37 -23.56 -6.74 2.02
C ALA A 37 -24.11 -7.64 0.91
N GLY A 38 -23.60 -8.88 0.87
CA GLY A 38 -24.07 -9.95 0.00
C GLY A 38 -23.59 -9.83 -1.44
N ARG A 39 -23.52 -10.99 -2.13
CA ARG A 39 -23.06 -11.07 -3.52
C ARG A 39 -23.92 -10.24 -4.47
N ALA A 40 -25.24 -10.22 -4.27
CA ALA A 40 -26.16 -9.46 -5.10
C ALA A 40 -25.92 -7.95 -5.02
N GLY A 41 -25.68 -7.42 -3.81
CA GLY A 41 -25.34 -6.01 -3.62
C GLY A 41 -24.02 -5.65 -4.29
N LEU A 42 -23.01 -6.51 -4.14
CA LEU A 42 -21.72 -6.32 -4.79
C LEU A 42 -21.83 -6.38 -6.32
N ALA A 43 -22.64 -7.30 -6.86
CA ALA A 43 -22.86 -7.41 -8.30
C ALA A 43 -23.56 -6.16 -8.87
N ALA A 44 -24.55 -5.61 -8.17
CA ALA A 44 -25.20 -4.37 -8.55
C ALA A 44 -24.21 -3.18 -8.52
N TYR A 45 -23.36 -3.11 -7.51
CA TYR A 45 -22.32 -2.09 -7.40
C TYR A 45 -21.34 -2.13 -8.56
N MET A 46 -20.82 -3.32 -8.89
CA MET A 46 -19.91 -3.52 -10.03
C MET A 46 -20.57 -3.17 -11.36
N ALA A 47 -21.88 -3.41 -11.52
CA ALA A 47 -22.61 -3.01 -12.72
C ALA A 47 -22.66 -1.47 -12.86
N GLY A 48 -23.02 -0.76 -11.79
CA GLY A 48 -22.99 0.71 -11.77
C GLY A 48 -21.59 1.29 -12.00
N PHE A 49 -20.55 0.62 -11.51
CA PHE A 49 -19.17 1.00 -11.81
C PHE A 49 -18.86 0.92 -13.31
N LYS A 50 -19.25 -0.17 -13.99
CA LYS A 50 -19.08 -0.33 -15.44
C LYS A 50 -19.81 0.74 -16.25
N GLU A 51 -20.99 1.16 -15.82
CA GLU A 51 -21.72 2.27 -16.45
C GLU A 51 -20.96 3.60 -16.28
N SER A 52 -20.35 3.82 -15.12
CA SER A 52 -19.60 5.05 -14.82
C SER A 52 -18.24 5.16 -15.50
N VAL A 53 -17.60 4.02 -15.79
CA VAL A 53 -16.32 3.94 -16.52
C VAL A 53 -16.46 2.95 -17.69
N PRO A 54 -17.11 3.37 -18.79
CA PRO A 54 -17.23 2.54 -19.98
C PRO A 54 -15.84 2.11 -20.47
N ALA A 55 -15.68 0.84 -20.84
CA ALA A 55 -14.41 0.23 -21.27
C ALA A 55 -13.25 0.25 -20.24
N GLY A 56 -13.52 0.62 -18.98
CA GLY A 56 -12.55 0.50 -17.89
C GLY A 56 -12.30 -0.96 -17.52
N ARG A 57 -11.04 -1.38 -17.44
CA ARG A 57 -10.64 -2.72 -16.96
C ARG A 57 -9.63 -2.63 -15.84
N PHE A 58 -9.76 -3.52 -14.86
CA PHE A 58 -8.76 -3.67 -13.82
C PHE A 58 -7.68 -4.65 -14.26
N ILE A 59 -6.45 -4.16 -14.32
CA ILE A 59 -5.24 -4.96 -14.51
C ILE A 59 -4.67 -5.28 -13.14
N ILE A 60 -4.66 -6.56 -12.79
CA ILE A 60 -4.03 -7.00 -11.53
C ILE A 60 -2.52 -7.04 -11.74
N LEU A 61 -1.81 -6.16 -11.05
CA LEU A 61 -0.35 -6.08 -11.09
C LEU A 61 0.33 -7.08 -10.15
N GLY A 62 -0.41 -7.65 -9.21
CA GLY A 62 0.07 -8.65 -8.28
C GLY A 62 -0.95 -8.98 -7.20
N VAL A 63 -0.94 -10.22 -6.72
CA VAL A 63 -1.77 -10.68 -5.60
C VAL A 63 -0.86 -11.34 -4.58
N LEU A 64 -0.96 -10.87 -3.34
CA LEU A 64 -0.27 -11.41 -2.18
C LEU A 64 -1.25 -12.27 -1.40
N HIS A 65 -0.77 -13.36 -0.81
CA HIS A 65 -1.58 -14.23 0.04
C HIS A 65 -0.84 -14.57 1.33
N HIS A 66 -1.46 -14.34 2.49
CA HIS A 66 -0.88 -14.65 3.79
C HIS A 66 -1.96 -14.80 4.88
N ASN A 67 -1.88 -15.87 5.69
CA ASN A 67 -2.74 -16.14 6.85
C ASN A 67 -4.23 -15.83 6.60
N GLU A 68 -4.81 -16.51 5.61
CA GLU A 68 -6.21 -16.34 5.21
C GLU A 68 -6.57 -14.93 4.72
N ARG A 69 -5.60 -14.14 4.26
CA ARG A 69 -5.84 -12.82 3.67
C ARG A 69 -5.09 -12.69 2.37
N SER A 70 -5.63 -11.88 1.47
CA SER A 70 -5.01 -11.52 0.22
C SER A 70 -5.00 -10.02 0.01
N LEU A 71 -3.96 -9.53 -0.65
CA LEU A 71 -3.79 -8.14 -1.06
C LEU A 71 -3.57 -8.11 -2.56
N ALA A 72 -4.44 -7.46 -3.32
CA ALA A 72 -4.29 -7.30 -4.75
C ALA A 72 -3.92 -5.85 -5.09
N ARG A 73 -2.82 -5.65 -5.82
CA ARG A 73 -2.47 -4.37 -6.43
C ARG A 73 -2.99 -4.33 -7.85
N TRP A 74 -3.57 -3.21 -8.27
CA TRP A 74 -4.21 -3.11 -9.58
C TRP A 74 -4.09 -1.72 -10.19
N GLU A 75 -4.31 -1.67 -11.50
CA GLU A 75 -4.54 -0.46 -12.28
C GLU A 75 -5.91 -0.54 -12.95
N LEU A 76 -6.70 0.51 -12.86
CA LEU A 76 -7.83 0.71 -13.77
C LEU A 76 -7.29 1.36 -15.04
N ARG A 77 -7.40 0.66 -16.16
CA ARG A 77 -6.99 1.16 -17.48
C ARG A 77 -8.20 1.38 -18.36
N HIS A 78 -8.15 2.44 -19.15
CA HIS A 78 -9.06 2.64 -20.27
C HIS A 78 -8.65 1.78 -21.48
N GLU A 79 -9.50 1.67 -22.49
CA GLU A 79 -9.26 0.84 -23.69
C GLU A 79 -7.91 1.13 -24.35
N ASP A 80 -7.53 2.40 -24.44
CA ASP A 80 -6.27 2.91 -25.01
C ASP A 80 -5.02 2.68 -24.13
N GLU A 81 -5.11 1.81 -23.12
CA GLU A 81 -4.08 1.53 -22.10
C GLU A 81 -3.76 2.71 -21.17
N THR A 82 -4.48 3.83 -21.26
CA THR A 82 -4.32 4.95 -20.33
C THR A 82 -4.67 4.48 -18.92
N VAL A 83 -3.72 4.62 -17.99
CA VAL A 83 -3.94 4.33 -16.57
C VAL A 83 -4.84 5.42 -15.99
N LEU A 84 -6.11 5.08 -15.77
CA LEU A 84 -7.10 5.95 -15.14
C LEU A 84 -6.91 6.00 -13.63
N GLN A 85 -6.53 4.87 -13.02
CA GLN A 85 -6.37 4.77 -11.58
C GLN A 85 -5.41 3.63 -11.20
N THR A 86 -4.80 3.72 -10.03
CA THR A 86 -4.05 2.62 -9.39
C THR A 86 -4.59 2.41 -7.99
N GLY A 87 -4.60 1.18 -7.48
CA GLY A 87 -5.02 0.92 -6.12
C GLY A 87 -4.62 -0.43 -5.58
N THR A 88 -5.07 -0.68 -4.36
CA THR A 88 -4.86 -1.92 -3.62
C THR A 88 -6.19 -2.35 -3.04
N SER A 89 -6.48 -3.65 -3.02
CA SER A 89 -7.65 -4.22 -2.38
C SER A 89 -7.22 -5.33 -1.44
N PHE A 90 -7.88 -5.48 -0.29
CA PHE A 90 -7.67 -6.61 0.61
C PHE A 90 -8.89 -7.52 0.60
N ALA A 91 -8.66 -8.81 0.82
CA ALA A 91 -9.72 -9.75 1.11
C ALA A 91 -9.25 -10.73 2.18
N ALA A 92 -9.98 -10.84 3.28
CA ALA A 92 -9.84 -11.97 4.21
C ALA A 92 -10.54 -13.20 3.63
N MET A 93 -10.27 -14.40 4.13
CA MET A 93 -10.99 -15.62 3.82
C MET A 93 -11.57 -16.20 5.10
N SER A 94 -12.69 -16.92 5.00
CA SER A 94 -13.20 -17.68 6.15
C SER A 94 -12.58 -19.08 6.18
N ASP A 95 -12.44 -19.62 7.38
CA ASP A 95 -12.11 -21.02 7.65
C ASP A 95 -13.13 -21.92 6.92
N GLY A 96 -12.74 -22.47 5.76
CA GLY A 96 -13.63 -23.27 4.92
C GLY A 96 -13.33 -23.28 3.42
N GLY A 97 -12.30 -22.58 2.95
CA GLY A 97 -11.86 -22.64 1.55
C GLY A 97 -12.82 -21.97 0.55
N SER A 98 -13.90 -21.33 1.03
CA SER A 98 -14.78 -20.51 0.22
C SER A 98 -15.38 -19.40 1.08
N ALA A 99 -14.60 -18.34 1.24
CA ALA A 99 -15.15 -17.00 1.35
C ALA A 99 -14.01 -16.03 1.07
N LEU A 100 -14.28 -14.96 0.35
CA LEU A 100 -13.53 -13.73 0.48
C LEU A 100 -14.41 -12.82 1.35
N SER A 101 -13.85 -12.22 2.39
CA SER A 101 -14.34 -11.03 3.09
C SER A 101 -13.56 -9.84 2.50
N PRO A 102 -14.06 -9.19 1.43
CA PRO A 102 -13.38 -8.06 0.82
C PRO A 102 -13.40 -6.83 1.72
N ALA A 103 -12.38 -6.71 2.57
CA ALA A 103 -11.92 -5.40 3.03
C ALA A 103 -11.19 -4.68 1.88
N SER A 104 -11.90 -4.41 0.78
CA SER A 104 -11.34 -3.73 -0.38
C SER A 104 -11.24 -2.24 -0.14
N SER A 105 -10.20 -1.77 0.57
CA SER A 105 -9.89 -0.34 0.59
C SER A 105 -9.37 0.14 -0.78
N ILE A 106 -10.27 0.27 -1.75
CA ILE A 106 -10.01 0.98 -3.01
C ILE A 106 -9.65 2.43 -2.64
N LEU A 107 -8.36 2.75 -2.69
CA LEU A 107 -7.89 4.11 -2.49
C LEU A 107 -8.20 4.94 -3.75
N TRP A 108 -9.43 5.46 -3.79
CA TRP A 108 -9.83 6.53 -4.70
C TRP A 108 -8.91 7.75 -4.47
N ARG A 109 -8.29 8.29 -5.53
CA ARG A 109 -7.63 9.61 -5.41
C ARG A 109 -8.69 10.70 -5.37
N GLY A 110 -9.11 10.95 -4.15
CA GLY A 110 -9.83 12.12 -3.65
C GLY A 110 -10.33 11.93 -2.21
N GLY A 111 -10.26 10.70 -1.69
CA GLY A 111 -10.62 10.35 -0.33
C GLY A 111 -9.40 9.89 0.44
N THR A 112 -9.04 10.63 1.50
CA THR A 112 -7.97 10.23 2.41
C THR A 112 -8.38 8.90 3.05
N MET A 113 -7.53 7.87 2.98
CA MET A 113 -7.73 6.67 3.79
C MET A 113 -8.01 7.11 5.23
N GLY A 114 -9.10 6.64 5.82
CA GLY A 114 -9.43 7.00 7.20
C GLY A 114 -8.25 6.72 8.12
N ASN A 115 -8.03 7.58 9.11
CA ASN A 115 -6.91 7.45 10.06
C ASN A 115 -6.87 6.07 10.74
N GLU A 116 -8.02 5.41 10.90
CA GLU A 116 -8.14 4.08 11.48
C GLU A 116 -7.68 2.95 10.54
N ALA A 117 -8.00 3.00 9.25
CA ALA A 117 -7.53 2.03 8.26
C ALA A 117 -6.01 2.11 8.08
N THR A 118 -5.46 3.33 8.03
CA THR A 118 -4.00 3.52 7.93
C THR A 118 -3.29 3.01 9.19
N ARG A 119 -3.89 3.21 10.36
CA ARG A 119 -3.37 2.71 11.63
C ARG A 119 -3.40 1.19 11.69
N SER A 120 -4.48 0.57 11.21
CA SER A 120 -4.63 -0.89 11.18
C SER A 120 -3.58 -1.54 10.29
N LEU A 121 -3.33 -0.99 9.09
CA LEU A 121 -2.26 -1.45 8.21
C LEU A 121 -0.87 -1.28 8.84
N ALA A 122 -0.63 -0.18 9.55
CA ALA A 122 0.62 0.02 10.28
C ALA A 122 0.81 -1.00 11.42
N LEU A 123 -0.25 -1.38 12.12
CA LEU A 123 -0.22 -2.42 13.16
C LEU A 123 0.09 -3.80 12.56
N GLU A 124 -0.44 -4.10 11.38
CA GLU A 124 -0.17 -5.34 10.66
C GLU A 124 1.30 -5.45 10.24
N PHE A 125 1.88 -4.40 9.65
CA PHE A 125 3.31 -4.41 9.38
C PHE A 125 4.14 -4.52 10.66
N ALA A 126 3.75 -3.82 11.72
CA ALA A 126 4.46 -3.90 13.00
C ALA A 126 4.48 -5.33 13.57
N SER A 127 3.39 -6.08 13.50
CA SER A 127 3.35 -7.47 14.00
C SER A 127 4.22 -8.42 13.17
N GLN A 128 4.38 -8.15 11.87
CA GLN A 128 5.29 -8.89 11.01
C GLN A 128 6.76 -8.53 11.25
N ILE A 129 7.05 -7.31 11.69
CA ILE A 129 8.43 -6.84 11.92
C ILE A 129 8.94 -7.28 13.30
N ALA A 130 8.13 -7.17 14.35
CA ALA A 130 8.58 -7.40 15.71
C ALA A 130 7.45 -7.97 16.59
N PRO A 131 7.79 -8.56 17.75
CA PRO A 131 6.79 -8.99 18.73
C PRO A 131 5.87 -7.83 19.14
N PRO A 132 4.62 -8.12 19.54
CA PRO A 132 3.67 -7.10 20.00
C PRO A 132 4.29 -6.19 21.07
N GLY A 133 4.05 -4.88 20.94
CA GLY A 133 4.58 -3.87 21.88
C GLY A 133 6.02 -3.42 21.62
N ALA A 134 6.76 -4.05 20.71
CA ALA A 134 8.11 -3.60 20.35
C ALA A 134 8.12 -2.36 19.43
N ILE A 135 7.02 -2.10 18.73
CA ILE A 135 6.84 -0.98 17.80
C ILE A 135 5.59 -0.19 18.21
N ASP A 136 5.78 1.09 18.52
CA ASP A 136 4.72 2.05 18.74
C ASP A 136 4.15 2.54 17.41
N ILE A 137 2.83 2.50 17.27
CA ILE A 137 2.13 3.17 16.16
C ILE A 137 1.63 4.53 16.61
N ARG A 138 2.17 5.59 16.00
CA ARG A 138 1.82 6.98 16.33
C ARG A 138 1.17 7.68 15.14
N ARG A 139 0.27 8.62 15.41
CA ARG A 139 -0.24 9.51 14.37
C ARG A 139 0.93 10.30 13.76
N PHE A 140 0.98 10.36 12.43
CA PHE A 140 2.01 11.07 11.70
C PHE A 140 1.42 11.64 10.41
N PHE A 141 1.12 12.94 10.39
CA PHE A 141 0.72 13.73 9.20
C PHE A 141 0.08 12.94 8.04
N GLY A 142 -1.23 12.66 8.14
CA GLY A 142 -1.97 11.94 7.09
C GLY A 142 -1.59 10.45 6.94
N GLY A 143 -0.88 9.91 7.92
CA GLY A 143 -0.39 8.53 7.99
C GLY A 143 -0.18 8.05 9.44
N SER A 144 0.45 6.88 9.56
CA SER A 144 0.80 6.24 10.83
C SER A 144 2.28 5.91 10.88
N ALA A 145 3.01 6.50 11.83
CA ALA A 145 4.44 6.25 12.03
C ALA A 145 4.66 4.95 12.79
N LEU A 146 5.69 4.21 12.36
CA LEU A 146 6.27 3.08 13.07
C LEU A 146 7.47 3.61 13.86
N VAL A 147 7.39 3.53 15.18
CA VAL A 147 8.37 4.10 16.11
C VAL A 147 8.89 3.00 17.02
N ARG A 148 10.22 2.90 17.17
CA ARG A 148 10.87 1.99 18.12
C ARG A 148 11.89 2.77 18.91
N ASN A 149 11.93 2.57 20.24
CA ASN A 149 12.83 3.30 21.14
C ASN A 149 12.77 4.84 20.95
N GLY A 150 11.58 5.37 20.69
CA GLY A 150 11.36 6.81 20.46
C GLY A 150 11.79 7.33 19.08
N ALA A 151 12.38 6.49 18.22
CA ALA A 151 12.82 6.86 16.87
C ALA A 151 11.87 6.33 15.79
N GLN A 152 11.41 7.21 14.89
CA GLN A 152 10.64 6.82 13.71
C GLN A 152 11.56 6.20 12.68
N PHE A 153 11.35 4.93 12.38
CA PHE A 153 12.10 4.19 11.37
C PHE A 153 11.29 3.91 10.10
N GLY A 154 9.96 4.05 10.18
CA GLY A 154 9.08 3.92 9.03
C GLY A 154 7.72 4.57 9.25
N PHE A 155 6.86 4.52 8.25
CA PHE A 155 5.47 4.94 8.35
C PHE A 155 4.64 4.34 7.23
N VAL A 156 3.34 4.17 7.48
CA VAL A 156 2.35 3.87 6.46
C VAL A 156 1.64 5.15 6.07
N MET A 157 1.56 5.42 4.78
CA MET A 157 0.79 6.54 4.24
C MET A 157 0.16 6.14 2.91
N LYS A 158 -1.13 6.42 2.76
CA LYS A 158 -1.90 6.09 1.53
C LYS A 158 -1.66 4.64 1.06
N GLY A 159 -1.63 3.70 2.00
CA GLY A 159 -1.54 2.26 1.72
C GLY A 159 -0.12 1.75 1.47
N THR A 160 0.89 2.63 1.50
CA THR A 160 2.28 2.28 1.23
C THR A 160 3.08 2.32 2.52
N LEU A 161 3.85 1.26 2.80
CA LEU A 161 4.87 1.26 3.83
C LEU A 161 6.12 1.96 3.28
N TYR A 162 6.60 2.95 4.02
CA TYR A 162 7.87 3.61 3.78
C TYR A 162 8.83 3.29 4.92
N LEU A 163 10.05 2.88 4.58
CA LEU A 163 11.13 2.66 5.54
C LEU A 163 12.22 3.69 5.36
N ARG A 164 12.88 4.04 6.47
CA ARG A 164 14.10 4.82 6.43
C ARG A 164 15.19 3.97 5.77
N VAL A 165 15.91 4.53 4.80
CA VAL A 165 16.96 3.80 4.08
C VAL A 165 18.33 4.44 4.28
N ASP A 166 19.36 3.60 4.39
CA ASP A 166 20.75 4.02 4.18
C ASP A 166 21.08 4.08 2.67
N ALA A 167 22.32 4.42 2.32
CA ALA A 167 22.72 4.57 0.92
C ALA A 167 22.70 3.26 0.13
N ALA A 168 23.03 2.13 0.75
CA ALA A 168 23.04 0.83 0.09
C ALA A 168 21.61 0.32 -0.11
N MET A 169 20.80 0.38 0.94
CA MET A 169 19.39 0.00 0.90
C MET A 169 18.60 0.86 -0.09
N ARG A 170 18.94 2.15 -0.21
CA ARG A 170 18.36 3.01 -1.25
C ARG A 170 18.64 2.47 -2.65
N ALA A 171 19.88 2.15 -2.97
CA ALA A 171 20.25 1.67 -4.29
C ALA A 171 19.57 0.34 -4.61
N GLU A 172 19.46 -0.57 -3.63
CA GLU A 172 18.67 -1.80 -3.73
C GLU A 172 17.21 -1.47 -4.08
N PHE A 173 16.56 -0.61 -3.29
CA PHE A 173 15.15 -0.27 -3.49
C PHE A 173 14.88 0.47 -4.81
N GLU A 174 15.79 1.33 -5.25
CA GLU A 174 15.71 2.02 -6.56
C GLU A 174 15.86 1.04 -7.73
N ALA A 175 16.71 0.02 -7.61
CA ALA A 175 16.84 -1.03 -8.62
C ALA A 175 15.55 -1.85 -8.76
N ASP A 176 14.77 -1.96 -7.67
CA ASP A 176 13.45 -2.58 -7.66
C ASP A 176 12.30 -1.62 -8.07
N GLY A 177 12.64 -0.41 -8.53
CA GLY A 177 11.67 0.60 -8.97
C GLY A 177 10.96 1.35 -7.84
N SER A 178 11.46 1.29 -6.61
CA SER A 178 10.86 2.00 -5.48
C SER A 178 11.23 3.49 -5.47
N GLU A 179 10.26 4.32 -5.07
CA GLU A 179 10.40 5.76 -5.09
C GLU A 179 10.54 6.37 -3.68
N PRO A 180 11.22 7.54 -3.56
CA PRO A 180 11.26 8.28 -2.32
C PRO A 180 9.90 8.89 -1.99
N PHE A 181 9.60 9.00 -0.69
CA PHE A 181 8.40 9.67 -0.22
C PHE A 181 8.36 11.14 -0.66
N SER A 182 7.24 11.58 -1.22
CA SER A 182 7.02 12.98 -1.63
C SER A 182 5.67 13.50 -1.14
N TYR A 183 5.63 14.77 -0.74
CA TYR A 183 4.41 15.45 -0.29
C TYR A 183 4.37 16.91 -0.79
N ARG A 184 3.18 17.51 -0.84
CA ARG A 184 3.03 18.93 -1.17
C ARG A 184 3.03 19.78 0.09
N ALA A 185 3.84 20.83 0.10
CA ALA A 185 3.87 21.85 1.14
C ALA A 185 4.01 23.24 0.51
N ALA A 186 3.19 24.19 0.95
CA ALA A 186 3.19 25.57 0.44
C ALA A 186 3.19 25.66 -1.10
N GLY A 187 2.37 24.81 -1.74
CA GLY A 187 2.24 24.77 -3.21
C GLY A 187 3.41 24.12 -3.96
N ARG A 188 4.42 23.60 -3.27
CA ARG A 188 5.58 22.93 -3.88
C ARG A 188 5.63 21.46 -3.49
N GLU A 189 6.18 20.64 -4.36
CA GLU A 189 6.50 19.24 -4.05
C GLU A 189 7.82 19.15 -3.27
N VAL A 190 7.81 18.39 -2.19
CA VAL A 190 8.95 18.13 -1.32
C VAL A 190 9.22 16.63 -1.30
N THR A 191 10.41 16.24 -1.76
CA THR A 191 10.86 14.84 -1.76
C THR A 191 11.79 14.57 -0.57
N VAL A 192 11.47 13.54 0.20
CA VAL A 192 12.21 13.12 1.39
C VAL A 192 13.00 11.86 1.08
N ARG A 193 14.18 12.02 0.47
CA ARG A 193 15.08 10.92 0.03
C ARG A 193 15.66 10.02 1.13
N ARG A 194 15.23 10.16 2.38
CA ARG A 194 15.58 9.22 3.46
C ARG A 194 14.53 8.14 3.67
N TYR A 195 13.36 8.26 3.05
CA TYR A 195 12.27 7.29 3.17
C TYR A 195 11.86 6.84 1.78
N TYR A 196 11.85 5.53 1.55
CA TYR A 196 11.48 4.92 0.27
C TYR A 196 10.33 3.94 0.49
N ALA A 197 9.48 3.82 -0.52
CA ALA A 197 8.47 2.79 -0.55
C ALA A 197 9.17 1.42 -0.45
N VAL A 198 8.61 0.52 0.37
CA VAL A 198 9.17 -0.83 0.48
C VAL A 198 8.75 -1.63 -0.75
N PRO A 199 9.69 -2.29 -1.47
CA PRO A 199 9.37 -3.12 -2.63
C PRO A 199 8.40 -4.24 -2.27
N ALA A 200 7.54 -4.63 -3.21
CA ALA A 200 6.57 -5.71 -2.99
C ALA A 200 7.24 -7.01 -2.51
N HIS A 201 8.32 -7.45 -3.16
CA HIS A 201 9.01 -8.68 -2.76
C HIS A 201 9.59 -8.64 -1.32
N VAL A 202 9.87 -7.43 -0.78
CA VAL A 202 10.29 -7.26 0.63
C VAL A 202 9.08 -7.34 1.56
N ILE A 203 7.92 -6.82 1.15
CA ILE A 203 6.66 -6.98 1.89
C ILE A 203 6.25 -8.46 1.94
N ASP A 204 6.51 -9.21 0.87
CA ASP A 204 6.04 -10.59 0.69
C ASP A 204 6.86 -11.63 1.45
N ASP A 205 8.09 -11.29 1.83
CA ASP A 205 8.98 -12.14 2.61
C ASP A 205 9.14 -11.54 4.02
N PRO A 206 8.51 -12.15 5.05
CA PRO A 206 8.62 -11.67 6.43
C PRO A 206 10.05 -11.57 6.94
N SER A 207 10.96 -12.42 6.44
CA SER A 207 12.38 -12.39 6.81
C SER A 207 13.08 -11.17 6.20
N LEU A 208 12.80 -10.86 4.93
CA LEU A 208 13.30 -9.65 4.28
C LEU A 208 12.68 -8.39 4.90
N LEU A 209 11.37 -8.38 5.17
CA LEU A 209 10.69 -7.27 5.83
C LEU A 209 11.31 -6.96 7.20
N ARG A 210 11.56 -8.00 8.01
CA ARG A 210 12.25 -7.88 9.30
C ARG A 210 13.66 -7.33 9.11
N ARG A 211 14.46 -7.92 8.22
CA ARG A 211 15.85 -7.51 7.95
C ARG A 211 15.94 -6.05 7.48
N CYS A 212 15.09 -5.64 6.55
CA CYS A 212 15.02 -4.28 6.05
C CYS A 212 14.53 -3.30 7.13
N SER A 213 13.60 -3.71 7.98
CA SER A 213 13.12 -2.88 9.09
C SER A 213 14.16 -2.70 10.20
N GLU A 214 14.95 -3.72 10.50
CA GLU A 214 16.09 -3.60 11.43
C GLU A 214 17.18 -2.68 10.86
N ARG A 215 17.50 -2.80 9.57
CA ARG A 215 18.38 -1.82 8.88
C ARG A 215 17.82 -0.39 8.97
N ALA A 216 16.52 -0.23 8.78
CA ALA A 216 15.86 1.07 8.89
C ALA A 216 15.98 1.64 10.31
N PHE A 217 15.81 0.81 11.34
CA PHE A 217 16.02 1.19 12.73
C PHE A 217 17.48 1.62 12.99
N ASP A 218 18.46 0.87 12.53
CA ASP A 218 19.88 1.23 12.65
C ASP A 218 20.21 2.54 11.91
N ALA A 219 19.53 2.81 10.79
CA ALA A 219 19.66 4.07 10.06
C ALA A 219 19.05 5.27 10.81
N THR A 220 18.21 5.05 11.84
CA THR A 220 17.70 6.12 12.72
C THR A 220 18.67 6.47 13.84
N THR A 221 19.42 5.50 14.35
CA THR A 221 20.34 5.66 15.49
C THR A 221 21.68 6.25 15.07
N ARG A 222 22.08 6.11 13.79
CA ARG A 222 23.26 6.80 13.27
C ARG A 222 23.01 8.30 13.10
N PRO A 223 23.78 9.18 13.78
CA PRO A 223 23.72 10.60 13.49
C PRO A 223 24.13 10.84 12.03
N ALA A 224 23.37 11.66 11.32
CA ALA A 224 23.73 12.05 9.96
C ALA A 224 25.15 12.65 10.00
N ARG A 225 26.11 12.06 9.26
CA ARG A 225 27.41 12.70 9.04
C ARG A 225 27.09 14.05 8.43
N LYS A 226 27.35 15.13 9.18
CA LYS A 226 27.29 16.49 8.63
C LYS A 226 28.22 16.50 7.42
N HIS A 227 27.67 16.71 6.23
CA HIS A 227 28.48 17.20 5.13
C HIS A 227 28.99 18.56 5.58
N SER A 228 30.24 18.62 6.04
CA SER A 228 30.95 19.87 6.16
C SER A 228 30.94 20.49 4.77
N LYS A 229 30.26 21.63 4.64
CA LYS A 229 30.34 22.47 3.46
C LYS A 229 31.81 22.87 3.38
N ALA A 230 32.57 22.24 2.49
CA ALA A 230 33.91 22.68 2.16
C ALA A 230 33.76 24.03 1.48
N THR A 231 33.91 25.10 2.25
CA THR A 231 34.08 26.44 1.72
C THR A 231 35.40 26.45 0.95
N LEU A 232 35.30 26.36 -0.38
CA LEU A 232 36.38 26.76 -1.27
C LEU A 232 36.52 28.29 -1.14
N ALA A 233 37.43 28.72 -0.27
CA ALA A 233 37.97 30.06 -0.31
C ALA A 233 38.94 30.11 -1.50
N VAL A 234 38.49 30.68 -2.63
CA VAL A 234 39.42 31.16 -3.65
C VAL A 234 39.95 32.51 -3.15
N SER A 235 41.19 32.49 -2.69
CA SER A 235 42.01 33.69 -2.52
C SER A 235 42.60 34.03 -3.88
N LEU A 236 42.38 35.25 -4.37
CA LEU A 236 43.11 35.80 -5.52
C LEU A 236 44.31 36.59 -4.99
N PRO A 237 45.52 36.40 -5.53
CA PRO A 237 46.69 37.19 -5.15
C PRO A 237 46.76 38.51 -5.93
N GLY A 238 47.28 39.54 -5.25
CA GLY A 238 48.12 40.62 -5.81
C GLY A 238 47.47 41.62 -6.74
#